data_AF-A0A356W368-F1
#
_entry.id   AF-A0A356W368-F1
#
_cell.length_a   1.000
_cell.length_b   1.000
_cell.length_c   1.000
_cell.angle_alpha   90.00
_cell.angle_beta   90.00
_cell.angle_gamma   90.00
#
_symmetry.space_group_name_H-M   'P 1'
#
loop_
_entity.id
_entity.type
_entity.pdbx_description
1 polymer ?
#
loop_
_entity_poly.entity_id
_entity_poly.type
_entity_poly.pdbx_seq_one_letter_code
_entity_poly.pdbx_strand_id
1 'polypeptide(L)'
;MGAFCMAGNMRTSDTGVELIKSFEGFRARASRLPDGKWLIGYGHTETARAGLKVSPFDAELILRYRDLKRIEDHLAQQVFTPLAQNEFDSLVSFAFNIGLKAFDASDVLAHLNSGDRILA
;
A
#
# COMPACT_ATOMS: atom_id res chain seq x y z
N MET A 1 -22.63 -11.99 2.80
CA MET A 1 -22.36 -10.83 3.68
C MET A 1 -20.89 -10.88 4.06
N GLY A 2 -20.10 -9.91 3.61
CA GLY A 2 -18.70 -9.81 4.04
C GLY A 2 -18.63 -9.35 5.49
N ALA A 3 -17.70 -9.92 6.26
CA ALA A 3 -17.42 -9.46 7.61
C ALA A 3 -16.75 -8.09 7.55
N PHE A 4 -17.29 -7.12 8.30
CA PHE A 4 -16.64 -5.83 8.49
C PHE A 4 -15.73 -5.91 9.73
N CYS A 5 -14.49 -5.43 9.59
CA CYS A 5 -13.47 -5.48 10.64
C CYS A 5 -12.85 -4.10 10.83
N MET A 6 -12.33 -3.84 12.04
CA MET A 6 -11.49 -2.66 12.28
C MET A 6 -10.15 -2.84 11.56
N ALA A 7 -9.62 -1.76 10.97
CA ALA A 7 -8.38 -1.77 10.19
C ALA A 7 -7.19 -2.36 10.97
N GLY A 8 -7.13 -2.16 12.29
CA GLY A 8 -6.08 -2.74 13.15
C GLY A 8 -5.97 -4.27 13.14
N ASN A 9 -7.02 -4.96 12.70
CA ASN A 9 -7.07 -6.43 12.62
C ASN A 9 -6.98 -6.94 11.18
N MET A 10 -6.73 -6.06 10.21
CA MET A 10 -6.73 -6.39 8.78
C MET A 10 -5.31 -6.45 8.21
N ARG A 11 -5.18 -7.21 7.12
CA ARG A 11 -3.97 -7.30 6.29
C ARG A 11 -4.39 -7.23 4.84
N THR A 12 -3.51 -6.74 3.98
CA THR A 12 -3.74 -6.69 2.55
C THR A 12 -3.91 -8.10 2.04
N SER A 13 -5.01 -8.37 1.34
CA SER A 13 -5.26 -9.69 0.77
C SER A 13 -4.34 -9.96 -0.43
N ASP A 14 -4.30 -11.21 -0.90
CA ASP A 14 -3.57 -11.54 -2.14
C ASP A 14 -4.12 -10.76 -3.35
N THR A 15 -5.44 -10.54 -3.41
CA THR A 15 -6.06 -9.71 -4.45
C THR A 15 -5.57 -8.27 -4.38
N GLY A 16 -5.46 -7.71 -3.17
CA GLY A 16 -4.92 -6.36 -2.95
C GLY A 16 -3.45 -6.26 -3.37
N VAL A 17 -2.65 -7.28 -3.06
CA VAL A 17 -1.24 -7.36 -3.48
C VAL A 17 -1.12 -7.42 -5.00
N GLU A 18 -1.93 -8.24 -5.68
CA GLU A 18 -1.93 -8.29 -7.14
C GLU A 18 -2.38 -6.98 -7.78
N LEU A 19 -3.36 -6.29 -7.19
CA LEU A 19 -3.79 -4.97 -7.64
C LEU A 19 -2.62 -3.97 -7.62
N ILE A 20 -1.88 -3.90 -6.51
CA ILE A 20 -0.73 -3.00 -6.36
C ILE A 20 0.37 -3.37 -7.35
N LYS A 21 0.71 -4.67 -7.46
CA LYS A 21 1.70 -5.16 -8.43
C LYS A 21 1.34 -4.78 -9.86
N SER A 22 0.06 -4.78 -10.22
CA SER A 22 -0.41 -4.42 -11.56
C SER A 22 -0.19 -2.94 -11.92
N PHE A 23 -0.26 -2.04 -10.95
CA PHE A 23 0.01 -0.61 -11.16
C PHE A 23 1.50 -0.27 -11.13
N GLU A 24 2.27 -0.90 -10.24
CA GLU A 24 3.69 -0.57 -10.04
C GLU A 24 4.61 -1.23 -11.08
N GLY A 25 4.28 -2.46 -11.48
CA GLY A 25 5.12 -3.29 -12.34
C GLY A 25 6.39 -3.79 -11.65
N PHE A 26 6.97 -4.87 -12.19
CA PHE A 26 8.16 -5.50 -11.62
C PHE A 26 9.46 -4.95 -12.21
N ARG A 27 10.41 -4.53 -11.34
CA ARG A 27 11.78 -4.17 -11.74
C ARG A 27 12.82 -5.08 -11.09
N ALA A 28 13.36 -6.01 -11.89
CA ALA A 28 14.37 -6.98 -11.43
C ALA A 28 15.72 -6.36 -11.03
N ARG A 29 16.03 -5.15 -11.48
CA ARG A 29 17.29 -4.43 -11.25
C ARG A 29 17.01 -3.07 -10.66
N ALA A 30 17.81 -2.65 -9.68
CA ALA A 30 17.71 -1.31 -9.13
C ALA A 30 17.97 -0.27 -10.24
N SER A 31 17.08 0.70 -10.33
CA SER A 31 17.12 1.80 -11.29
C SER A 31 17.12 3.14 -10.55
N ARG A 32 17.85 4.13 -11.07
CA ARG A 32 17.93 5.45 -10.45
C ARG A 32 16.77 6.32 -10.94
N LEU A 33 16.08 6.97 -10.01
CA LEU A 33 15.01 7.91 -10.28
C LEU A 33 15.56 9.33 -10.52
N PRO A 34 14.77 10.23 -11.14
CA PRO A 34 15.20 11.62 -11.37
C PRO A 34 15.54 12.39 -10.08
N ASP A 35 14.91 12.05 -8.96
CA ASP A 35 15.18 12.63 -7.63
C ASP A 35 16.47 12.06 -6.97
N GLY A 36 17.18 11.16 -7.66
CA GLY A 36 18.42 10.57 -7.22
C GLY A 36 18.26 9.30 -6.38
N LYS A 37 17.04 8.94 -5.94
CA LYS A 37 16.76 7.69 -5.21
C LYS A 37 16.88 6.47 -6.12
N TRP A 38 16.98 5.30 -5.50
CA TRP A 38 16.93 4.02 -6.20
C TRP A 38 15.57 3.37 -6.03
N LEU A 39 15.13 2.63 -7.05
CA LEU A 39 13.88 1.87 -7.05
C LEU A 39 14.15 0.46 -7.58
N ILE A 40 13.60 -0.56 -6.90
CA ILE A 40 13.69 -1.98 -7.27
C ILE A 40 12.38 -2.70 -6.92
N GLY A 41 12.11 -3.85 -7.55
CA GLY A 41 10.92 -4.65 -7.26
C GLY A 41 9.64 -3.93 -7.68
N TYR A 42 8.64 -3.92 -6.80
CA TYR A 42 7.35 -3.23 -6.96
C TYR A 42 7.38 -1.88 -6.23
N GLY A 43 8.19 -0.94 -6.72
CA GLY A 43 8.23 0.41 -6.14
C GLY A 43 9.10 0.61 -4.90
N HIS A 44 9.81 -0.42 -4.42
CA HIS A 44 10.62 -0.31 -3.18
C HIS A 44 11.81 0.63 -3.35
N THR A 45 11.93 1.61 -2.44
CA THR A 45 13.04 2.59 -2.44
C THR A 45 13.91 2.59 -1.20
N GLU A 46 13.40 2.16 -0.04
CA GLU A 46 14.04 2.40 1.27
C GLU A 46 15.45 1.81 1.37
N THR A 47 15.65 0.58 0.90
CA THR A 47 16.95 -0.12 0.94
C THR A 47 17.58 -0.32 -0.44
N ALA A 48 16.92 0.20 -1.47
CA ALA A 48 17.37 0.12 -2.86
C ALA A 48 18.67 0.89 -3.05
N ARG A 49 19.61 0.28 -3.79
CA ARG A 49 20.93 0.87 -4.08
C ARG A 49 21.50 0.28 -5.36
N ALA A 50 22.53 0.94 -5.88
CA ALA A 50 23.21 0.53 -7.11
C ALA A 50 23.61 -0.96 -7.09
N GLY A 51 23.40 -1.65 -8.21
CA GLY A 51 23.84 -3.03 -8.41
C GLY A 51 22.92 -4.11 -7.84
N LEU A 52 21.88 -3.75 -7.07
CA LEU A 52 20.94 -4.76 -6.55
C LEU A 52 20.11 -5.41 -7.66
N LYS A 53 19.82 -6.70 -7.44
CA LYS A 53 18.91 -7.52 -8.23
C LYS A 53 17.97 -8.25 -7.28
N VAL A 54 16.75 -8.52 -7.74
CA VAL A 54 15.72 -9.20 -6.96
C VAL A 54 14.92 -10.13 -7.85
N SER A 55 14.46 -11.26 -7.31
CA SER A 55 13.49 -12.13 -8.00
C SER A 55 12.06 -11.59 -7.82
N PRO A 56 11.09 -12.00 -8.65
CA PRO A 56 9.68 -11.64 -8.42
C PRO A 56 9.18 -12.07 -7.04
N PHE A 57 9.63 -13.24 -6.57
CA PHE A 57 9.28 -13.78 -5.25
C PHE A 57 9.84 -12.89 -4.13
N ASP A 58 11.13 -12.59 -4.16
CA ASP A 58 11.75 -11.73 -3.15
C ASP A 58 11.17 -10.31 -3.16
N ALA A 59 10.84 -9.78 -4.35
CA ALA A 59 10.20 -8.47 -4.48
C ALA A 59 8.79 -8.45 -3.86
N GLU A 60 8.03 -9.54 -3.98
CA GLU A 60 6.73 -9.66 -3.32
C GLU A 60 6.88 -9.78 -1.79
N LEU A 61 7.90 -10.49 -1.31
CA LEU A 61 8.19 -10.55 0.13
C LEU A 61 8.55 -9.16 0.68
N ILE A 62 9.36 -8.38 -0.06
CA ILE A 62 9.67 -6.99 0.29
C ILE A 62 8.39 -6.17 0.34
N LEU A 63 7.56 -6.24 -0.71
CA LEU A 63 6.29 -5.53 -0.79
C LEU A 63 5.41 -5.84 0.45
N ARG A 64 5.13 -7.12 0.72
CA ARG A 64 4.24 -7.53 1.81
C ARG A 64 4.78 -7.17 3.19
N TYR A 65 6.03 -7.54 3.48
CA TYR A 65 6.53 -7.51 4.85
C TYR A 65 7.25 -6.22 5.22
N ARG A 66 7.57 -5.37 4.25
CA ARG A 66 8.18 -4.05 4.48
C ARG A 66 7.26 -2.93 4.07
N ASP A 67 6.93 -2.86 2.79
CA ASP A 67 6.26 -1.67 2.24
C ASP A 67 4.80 -1.60 2.68
N LEU A 68 4.04 -2.68 2.50
CA LEU A 68 2.63 -2.76 2.89
C LEU A 68 2.45 -2.77 4.39
N LYS A 69 3.33 -3.45 5.15
CA LYS A 69 3.23 -3.46 6.61
C LYS A 69 3.18 -2.04 7.19
N ARG A 70 4.02 -1.13 6.69
CA ARG A 70 4.04 0.28 7.14
C ARG A 70 2.70 0.98 6.85
N ILE A 71 2.09 0.69 5.70
CA ILE A 71 0.80 1.26 5.31
C ILE A 71 -0.33 0.67 6.15
N GLU A 72 -0.37 -0.65 6.32
CA GLU A 72 -1.35 -1.35 7.15
C GLU A 72 -1.34 -0.84 8.60
N ASP A 73 -0.14 -0.72 9.19
CA ASP A 73 0.02 -0.18 10.55
C ASP A 73 -0.46 1.28 10.64
N HIS A 74 -0.32 2.06 9.57
CA HIS A 74 -0.78 3.45 9.52
C HIS A 74 -2.31 3.54 9.37
N LEU A 75 -2.90 2.77 8.45
CA LEU A 75 -4.35 2.67 8.28
C LEU A 75 -5.04 2.20 9.57
N ALA A 76 -4.41 1.28 10.31
CA ALA A 76 -4.89 0.84 11.62
C ALA A 76 -5.07 1.97 12.63
N GLN A 77 -4.32 3.07 12.49
CA GLN A 77 -4.38 4.25 13.36
C GLN A 77 -5.28 5.36 12.82
N GLN A 78 -5.47 5.41 11.50
CA GLN A 78 -6.17 6.52 10.84
C GLN A 78 -7.60 6.18 10.43
N VAL A 79 -7.94 4.91 10.24
CA VAL A 79 -9.29 4.49 9.80
C VAL A 79 -10.12 4.01 10.98
N PHE A 80 -11.21 4.72 11.26
CA PHE A 80 -12.09 4.48 12.41
C PHE A 80 -13.37 3.73 12.03
N THR A 81 -13.72 3.72 10.75
CA THR A 81 -14.91 3.02 10.24
C THR A 81 -14.57 1.54 9.97
N PRO A 82 -15.42 0.58 10.38
CA PRO A 82 -15.25 -0.83 10.00
C PRO A 82 -15.25 -1.01 8.48
N LEU A 83 -14.36 -1.85 7.97
CA LEU A 83 -14.16 -2.06 6.53
C LEU A 83 -14.41 -3.50 6.11
N ALA A 84 -14.92 -3.67 4.89
CA ALA A 84 -14.80 -4.92 4.16
C ALA A 84 -13.38 -5.10 3.62
N GLN A 85 -12.95 -6.34 3.38
CA GLN A 85 -11.58 -6.63 2.93
C GLN A 85 -11.19 -5.88 1.65
N ASN A 86 -12.10 -5.77 0.68
CA ASN A 86 -11.86 -5.05 -0.57
C ASN A 86 -11.74 -3.53 -0.38
N GLU A 87 -12.46 -2.94 0.59
CA GLU A 87 -12.30 -1.53 0.94
C GLU A 87 -10.91 -1.30 1.54
N PHE A 88 -10.48 -2.17 2.46
CA PHE A 88 -9.14 -2.11 3.04
C PHE A 88 -8.04 -2.25 1.97
N ASP A 89 -8.14 -3.25 1.10
CA ASP A 89 -7.19 -3.46 0.00
C ASP A 89 -7.11 -2.22 -0.92
N SER A 90 -8.25 -1.58 -1.20
CA SER A 90 -8.32 -0.36 -2.02
C SER A 90 -7.65 0.82 -1.33
N LEU A 91 -7.85 1.00 -0.02
CA LEU A 91 -7.20 2.05 0.75
C LEU A 91 -5.69 1.84 0.86
N VAL A 92 -5.23 0.59 1.01
CA VAL A 92 -3.80 0.28 1.00
C VAL A 92 -3.20 0.64 -0.35
N SER A 93 -3.84 0.24 -1.47
CA SER A 93 -3.39 0.59 -2.82
C SER A 93 -3.35 2.10 -3.06
N PHE A 94 -4.39 2.81 -2.61
CA PHE A 94 -4.46 4.26 -2.68
C PHE A 94 -3.33 4.93 -1.88
N ALA A 95 -3.16 4.57 -0.62
CA ALA A 95 -2.10 5.09 0.25
C ALA A 95 -0.69 4.75 -0.25
N PHE A 96 -0.51 3.58 -0.90
CA PHE A 96 0.74 3.21 -1.56
C PHE A 96 1.06 4.18 -2.69
N ASN A 97 0.06 4.52 -3.52
CA ASN A 97 0.24 5.39 -4.68
C ASN A 97 0.52 6.86 -4.31
N ILE A 98 -0.24 7.43 -3.37
CA ILE A 98 -0.14 8.86 -3.04
C ILE A 98 0.78 9.16 -1.85
N GLY A 99 1.13 8.12 -1.08
CA GLY A 99 1.90 8.22 0.16
C GLY A 99 1.06 8.65 1.37
N LEU A 100 1.52 8.24 2.56
CA LEU A 100 0.78 8.38 3.82
C LEU A 100 0.39 9.83 4.17
N LYS A 101 1.28 10.80 3.90
CA LYS A 101 0.98 12.21 4.19
C LYS A 101 -0.19 12.74 3.36
N ALA A 102 -0.26 12.36 2.08
CA ALA A 102 -1.36 12.78 1.21
C ALA A 102 -2.64 12.01 1.56
N PHE A 103 -2.52 10.74 1.95
CA PHE A 103 -3.63 9.94 2.46
C PHE A 103 -4.29 10.58 3.69
N ASP A 104 -3.50 11.01 4.67
CA ASP A 104 -4.00 11.64 5.90
C ASP A 104 -4.76 12.95 5.64
N ALA A 105 -4.37 13.66 4.58
CA ALA A 105 -4.99 14.93 4.18
C ALA A 105 -6.11 14.75 3.13
N SER A 106 -6.45 13.51 2.75
CA SER A 106 -7.39 13.23 1.68
C SER A 106 -8.85 13.35 2.13
N ASP A 107 -9.70 13.87 1.23
CA ASP A 107 -11.15 13.88 1.43
C ASP A 107 -11.71 12.46 1.56
N VAL A 108 -11.08 11.47 0.89
CA VAL A 108 -11.41 10.05 0.98
C VAL A 108 -11.39 9.58 2.44
N LEU A 109 -10.29 9.80 3.16
CA LEU A 109 -10.16 9.41 4.55
C LEU A 109 -11.15 10.15 5.45
N ALA A 110 -11.35 11.45 5.21
CA ALA A 110 -12.28 12.28 5.97
C ALA A 110 -13.73 11.78 5.84
N HIS A 111 -14.20 11.55 4.61
CA HIS A 111 -15.53 11.03 4.33
C HIS A 111 -15.71 9.63 4.90
N LEU A 112 -14.75 8.73 4.69
CA LEU A 112 -14.82 7.38 5.22
C LEU A 112 -14.94 7.35 6.75
N ASN A 113 -14.16 8.18 7.46
CA ASN A 113 -14.21 8.27 8.92
C ASN A 113 -15.48 8.95 9.45
N SER A 114 -16.16 9.76 8.64
CA SER A 114 -17.51 10.27 8.94
C SER A 114 -18.63 9.26 8.63
N GLY A 115 -18.28 8.11 8.07
CA GLY A 115 -19.23 7.05 7.67
C GLY A 115 -19.85 7.25 6.28
N ASP A 116 -19.43 8.27 5.53
CA ASP A 116 -19.90 8.54 4.18
C ASP A 116 -19.04 7.82 3.14
N ARG A 117 -19.48 6.63 2.75
CA ARG A 117 -18.81 5.80 1.74
C ARG A 117 -19.06 6.24 0.29
N ILE A 118 -20.04 7.11 0.05
CA ILE A 118 -20.37 7.55 -1.31
C ILE A 118 -19.45 8.70 -1.71
N LEU A 119 -19.08 9.54 -0.73
CA LEU A 119 -18.15 10.64 -0.93
C LEU A 119 -16.68 10.24 -0.74
N ALA A 120 -16.42 9.10 -0.09
CA ALA A 120 -15.08 8.53 0.04
C ALA A 120 -14.63 7.83 -1.25
#